data_AF-A0A520EJP6-F1
#
_entry.id   AF-A0A520EJP6-F1
#
_cell.length_a   1.000
_cell.length_b   1.000
_cell.length_c   1.000
_cell.angle_alpha   90.00
_cell.angle_beta   90.00
_cell.angle_gamma   90.00
#
_symmetry.space_group_name_H-M   'P 1'
#
loop_
_entity.id
_entity.type
_entity.pdbx_description
1 polymer ?
#
loop_
_entity_poly.entity_id
_entity_poly.type
_entity_poly.pdbx_seq_one_letter_code
_entity_poly.pdbx_strand_id
1 'polypeptide(L)'
;RPGTDVSSTLGENIPALVAELQRLASTSPVAQKWLSSGGETGSLGVPVSGLVQVSGGREKAQFQNGEIITNMAGQAVAVIGKIFQQYLQQGGVDGVLGLPLTDEFKVPEGFRTDFENGSLIFNELTGIVTTVIKTYNDTYNAEMQKPVAAPVEPAPVAEPAPAPEPAPAG
;
A
#
# COMPACT_ATOMS: atom_id res chain seq x y z
N ARG A 1 -43.95 -19.00 -26.03
CA ARG A 1 -42.90 -18.33 -26.84
C ARG A 1 -43.33 -16.89 -27.08
N PRO A 2 -42.44 -15.89 -27.12
CA PRO A 2 -40.97 -15.97 -27.14
C PRO A 2 -40.31 -15.36 -25.88
N GLY A 3 -39.12 -15.87 -25.56
CA GLY A 3 -38.21 -15.24 -24.61
C GLY A 3 -37.53 -14.07 -25.29
N THR A 4 -37.49 -12.93 -24.62
CA THR A 4 -36.73 -11.76 -25.04
C THR A 4 -35.26 -12.09 -24.95
N ASP A 5 -34.71 -12.39 -26.11
CA ASP A 5 -33.29 -12.58 -26.35
C ASP A 5 -32.57 -11.24 -26.08
N VAL A 6 -32.02 -11.10 -24.88
CA VAL A 6 -31.18 -9.96 -24.47
C VAL A 6 -29.93 -9.80 -25.34
N SER A 7 -29.60 -10.81 -26.15
CA SER A 7 -28.50 -10.79 -27.10
C SER A 7 -28.84 -10.05 -28.41
N SER A 8 -30.13 -9.85 -28.74
CA SER A 8 -30.53 -9.22 -30.01
C SER A 8 -30.59 -7.69 -29.95
N THR A 9 -30.66 -7.06 -28.76
CA THR A 9 -30.69 -5.59 -28.61
C THR A 9 -29.32 -4.95 -28.36
N LEU A 10 -28.26 -5.75 -28.26
CA LEU A 10 -26.90 -5.26 -28.00
C LEU A 10 -26.20 -4.73 -29.27
N GLY A 11 -26.69 -5.09 -30.46
CA GLY A 11 -26.09 -4.67 -31.73
C GLY A 11 -26.56 -3.30 -32.27
N GLU A 12 -27.74 -2.81 -31.86
CA GLU A 12 -28.39 -1.64 -32.49
C GLU A 12 -28.20 -0.32 -31.74
N ASN A 13 -27.66 -0.33 -30.52
CA ASN A 13 -27.59 0.86 -29.67
C ASN A 13 -26.18 1.14 -29.17
N ILE A 14 -25.20 1.20 -30.09
CA ILE A 14 -23.84 1.68 -29.80
C ILE A 14 -23.87 2.95 -28.92
N PRO A 15 -24.72 3.97 -29.18
CA PRO A 15 -24.79 5.16 -28.32
C PRO A 15 -25.31 4.89 -26.90
N ALA A 16 -26.29 3.98 -26.72
CA ALA A 16 -26.82 3.65 -25.39
C ALA A 16 -25.86 2.77 -24.59
N LEU A 17 -25.13 1.88 -25.27
CA LEU A 17 -24.04 1.13 -24.65
C LEU A 17 -22.89 2.05 -24.24
N VAL A 18 -22.56 3.04 -25.06
CA VAL A 18 -21.59 4.09 -24.69
C VAL A 18 -22.09 4.89 -23.48
N ALA A 19 -23.38 5.25 -23.42
CA ALA A 19 -23.95 5.96 -22.27
C ALA A 19 -23.98 5.11 -21.00
N GLU A 20 -24.27 3.82 -21.09
CA GLU A 20 -24.26 2.91 -19.94
C GLU A 20 -22.83 2.60 -19.47
N LEU A 21 -21.88 2.42 -20.39
CA LEU A 21 -20.46 2.36 -20.07
C LEU A 21 -20.01 3.65 -19.40
N GLN A 22 -20.46 4.81 -19.87
CA GLN A 22 -20.15 6.11 -19.28
C GLN A 22 -20.80 6.31 -17.90
N ARG A 23 -22.00 5.74 -17.65
CA ARG A 23 -22.66 5.72 -16.35
C ARG A 23 -21.95 4.80 -15.36
N LEU A 24 -21.63 3.57 -15.77
CA LEU A 24 -20.87 2.61 -14.96
C LEU A 24 -19.47 3.16 -14.64
N ALA A 25 -18.82 3.74 -15.65
CA ALA A 25 -17.60 4.50 -15.51
C ALA A 25 -17.74 5.67 -14.54
N SER A 26 -18.86 6.39 -14.52
CA SER A 26 -19.07 7.52 -13.60
C SER A 26 -19.45 7.09 -12.18
N THR A 27 -19.80 5.82 -11.96
CA THR A 27 -20.32 5.34 -10.67
C THR A 27 -19.31 4.49 -9.88
N SER A 28 -18.40 3.77 -10.55
CA SER A 28 -17.35 2.99 -9.86
C SER A 28 -16.02 3.74 -9.84
N PRO A 29 -15.42 4.02 -8.66
CA PRO A 29 -14.10 4.63 -8.55
C PRO A 29 -13.02 3.86 -9.31
N VAL A 30 -13.15 2.53 -9.37
CA VAL A 30 -12.24 1.64 -10.09
C VAL A 30 -12.29 1.90 -11.61
N ALA A 31 -13.50 2.01 -12.17
CA ALA A 31 -13.68 2.30 -13.58
C ALA A 31 -13.24 3.73 -13.93
N GLN A 32 -13.52 4.71 -13.07
CA GLN A 32 -13.03 6.09 -13.22
C GLN A 32 -11.50 6.11 -13.29
N LYS A 33 -10.84 5.42 -12.35
CA LYS A 33 -9.38 5.34 -12.30
C LYS A 33 -8.80 4.76 -13.57
N TRP A 34 -9.32 3.63 -14.04
CA TRP A 34 -8.84 2.99 -15.26
C TRP A 34 -8.94 3.91 -16.49
N LEU A 35 -10.08 4.58 -16.67
CA LEU A 35 -10.26 5.52 -17.77
C LEU A 35 -9.34 6.73 -17.66
N SER A 36 -9.17 7.30 -16.46
CA SER A 36 -8.21 8.39 -16.23
C SER A 36 -6.75 7.96 -16.41
N SER A 37 -6.44 6.67 -16.26
CA SER A 37 -5.13 6.08 -16.54
C SER A 37 -4.90 5.73 -18.02
N GLY A 38 -5.82 6.11 -18.92
CA GLY A 38 -5.70 5.89 -20.36
C GLY A 38 -6.47 4.67 -20.89
N GLY A 39 -7.26 4.00 -20.06
CA GLY A 39 -8.06 2.85 -20.46
C GLY A 39 -7.21 1.71 -21.03
N GLU A 40 -7.66 1.09 -22.11
CA GLU A 40 -6.99 -0.06 -22.75
C GLU A 40 -5.59 0.28 -23.30
N THR A 41 -5.34 1.54 -23.65
CA THR A 41 -4.02 2.01 -24.13
C THR A 41 -3.12 2.52 -23.00
N GLY A 42 -3.66 2.58 -21.78
CA GLY A 42 -2.95 2.98 -20.57
C GLY A 42 -2.04 1.89 -20.00
N SER A 43 -1.32 2.23 -18.94
CA SER A 43 -0.36 1.32 -18.30
C SER A 43 -1.00 0.06 -17.70
N LEU A 44 -2.27 0.14 -17.29
CA LEU A 44 -3.05 -1.00 -16.78
C LEU A 44 -3.42 -2.01 -17.87
N GLY A 45 -3.65 -1.53 -19.10
CA GLY A 45 -4.09 -2.33 -20.23
C GLY A 45 -5.56 -2.77 -20.14
N VAL A 46 -5.88 -3.86 -20.82
CA VAL A 46 -7.24 -4.40 -20.90
C VAL A 46 -7.71 -5.00 -19.57
N PRO A 47 -9.00 -4.86 -19.20
CA PRO A 47 -9.56 -5.52 -18.04
C PRO A 47 -9.56 -7.05 -18.24
N VAL A 48 -9.08 -7.79 -17.24
CA VAL A 48 -9.11 -9.27 -17.22
C VAL A 48 -10.20 -9.81 -16.29
N SER A 49 -10.71 -8.97 -15.39
CA SER A 49 -11.88 -9.29 -14.57
C SER A 49 -12.95 -8.19 -14.67
N GLY A 50 -14.19 -8.55 -14.35
CA GLY A 50 -15.20 -7.56 -14.00
C GLY A 50 -14.89 -6.88 -12.65
N LEU A 51 -15.74 -5.93 -12.25
CA LEU A 51 -15.74 -5.37 -10.90
C LEU A 51 -16.15 -6.43 -9.88
N VAL A 52 -15.30 -6.66 -8.91
CA VAL A 52 -15.49 -7.62 -7.82
C VAL A 52 -15.61 -6.85 -6.51
N GLN A 53 -16.68 -7.13 -5.76
CA GLN A 53 -16.81 -6.64 -4.39
C GLN A 53 -15.89 -7.45 -3.47
N VAL A 54 -15.09 -6.76 -2.67
CA VAL A 54 -14.18 -7.33 -1.66
C VAL A 54 -14.64 -6.90 -0.27
N SER A 55 -14.19 -7.65 0.74
CA SER A 55 -14.53 -7.43 2.15
C SER A 55 -14.45 -5.95 2.54
N GLY A 56 -15.37 -5.47 3.37
CA GLY A 56 -15.42 -4.07 3.78
C GLY A 56 -16.03 -3.11 2.76
N GLY A 57 -16.81 -3.60 1.79
CA GLY A 57 -17.51 -2.76 0.80
C GLY A 57 -16.58 -2.14 -0.24
N ARG A 58 -15.43 -2.78 -0.48
CA ARG A 58 -14.44 -2.33 -1.44
C ARG A 58 -14.74 -2.91 -2.81
N GLU A 59 -14.25 -2.25 -3.84
CA GLU A 59 -14.34 -2.70 -5.22
C GLU A 59 -12.94 -2.94 -5.73
N LYS A 60 -12.76 -4.02 -6.50
CA LYS A 60 -11.52 -4.29 -7.23
C LYS A 60 -11.78 -4.76 -8.65
N ALA A 61 -10.85 -4.49 -9.54
CA ALA A 61 -10.78 -5.13 -10.85
C ALA A 61 -9.32 -5.39 -11.22
N GLN A 62 -9.08 -6.52 -11.87
CA GLN A 62 -7.79 -6.87 -12.43
C GLN A 62 -7.72 -6.50 -13.90
N PHE A 63 -6.53 -6.05 -14.28
CA PHE A 63 -6.14 -5.63 -15.62
C PHE A 63 -4.89 -6.40 -16.03
N GLN A 64 -4.60 -6.41 -17.33
CA GLN A 64 -3.50 -7.21 -17.89
C GLN A 64 -2.16 -6.94 -17.18
N ASN A 65 -1.92 -5.69 -16.80
CA ASN A 65 -0.66 -5.24 -16.19
C ASN A 65 -0.83 -4.78 -14.74
N GLY A 66 -1.98 -4.98 -14.10
CA GLY A 66 -2.22 -4.42 -12.77
C GLY A 66 -3.54 -4.79 -12.13
N GLU A 67 -3.79 -4.22 -10.96
CA GLU A 67 -5.07 -4.28 -10.25
C GLU A 67 -5.39 -2.87 -9.76
N ILE A 68 -6.68 -2.53 -9.79
CA ILE A 68 -7.19 -1.34 -9.11
C ILE A 68 -8.11 -1.84 -8.00
N ILE A 69 -7.90 -1.32 -6.79
CA ILE A 69 -8.71 -1.63 -5.61
C ILE A 69 -9.03 -0.35 -4.85
N THR A 70 -10.24 -0.24 -4.30
CA THR A 70 -10.58 0.87 -3.40
C THR A 70 -10.01 0.64 -2.01
N ASN A 71 -9.33 1.64 -1.47
CA ASN A 71 -8.83 1.61 -0.09
C ASN A 71 -9.95 1.95 0.93
N MET A 72 -9.64 1.96 2.23
CA MET A 72 -10.63 2.29 3.28
C MET A 72 -11.20 3.71 3.18
N ALA A 73 -10.50 4.64 2.51
CA ALA A 73 -10.99 5.99 2.25
C ALA A 73 -11.89 6.07 1.00
N GLY A 74 -12.18 4.94 0.35
CA GLY A 74 -12.97 4.88 -0.88
C GLY A 74 -12.20 5.34 -2.13
N GLN A 75 -10.89 5.56 -2.02
CA GLN A 75 -10.06 5.99 -3.14
C GLN A 75 -9.61 4.78 -3.95
N ALA A 76 -9.74 4.85 -5.27
CA ALA A 76 -9.23 3.83 -6.17
C ALA A 76 -7.71 3.97 -6.36
N VAL A 77 -7.00 2.90 -5.96
CA VAL A 77 -5.55 2.80 -6.00
C VAL A 77 -5.13 1.76 -7.02
N ALA A 78 -4.23 2.14 -7.92
CA ALA A 78 -3.71 1.26 -8.96
C ALA A 78 -2.32 0.71 -8.57
N VAL A 79 -2.17 -0.60 -8.63
CA VAL A 79 -0.89 -1.30 -8.49
C VAL A 79 -0.57 -1.96 -9.82
N ILE A 80 0.58 -1.64 -10.42
CA ILE A 80 0.90 -2.03 -11.80
C ILE A 80 2.28 -2.70 -11.92
N GLY A 81 2.53 -3.31 -13.08
CA GLY A 81 3.85 -3.74 -13.53
C GLY A 81 4.55 -4.72 -12.57
N LYS A 82 5.84 -4.47 -12.34
CA LYS A 82 6.69 -5.33 -11.49
C LYS A 82 6.26 -5.33 -10.03
N ILE A 83 5.79 -4.19 -9.53
CA ILE A 83 5.24 -4.07 -8.18
C ILE A 83 3.99 -4.95 -8.04
N PHE A 84 3.07 -4.90 -9.00
CA PHE A 84 1.88 -5.75 -9.01
C PHE A 84 2.21 -7.25 -9.03
N GLN A 85 3.17 -7.65 -9.87
CA GLN A 85 3.63 -9.05 -9.92
C GLN A 85 4.15 -9.53 -8.57
N GLN A 86 4.93 -8.69 -7.88
CA GLN A 86 5.45 -9.01 -6.56
C GLN A 86 4.36 -9.00 -5.49
N TYR A 87 3.41 -8.07 -5.57
CA TYR A 87 2.27 -7.97 -4.66
C TYR A 87 1.40 -9.23 -4.71
N LEU A 88 1.08 -9.73 -5.90
CA LEU A 88 0.33 -10.98 -6.07
C LEU A 88 1.10 -12.19 -5.53
N GLN A 89 2.42 -12.27 -5.76
CA GLN A 89 3.27 -13.34 -5.21
C GLN A 89 3.28 -13.36 -3.68
N GLN A 90 3.03 -12.22 -3.05
CA GLN A 90 2.95 -12.08 -1.58
C GLN A 90 1.54 -12.28 -1.02
N GLY A 91 0.58 -12.71 -1.85
CA GLY A 91 -0.81 -12.99 -1.46
C GLY A 91 -1.79 -11.85 -1.73
N GLY A 92 -1.35 -10.76 -2.38
CA GLY A 92 -2.21 -9.61 -2.68
C GLY A 92 -2.81 -9.00 -1.42
N VAL A 93 -4.09 -8.66 -1.47
CA VAL A 93 -4.81 -8.01 -0.36
C VAL A 93 -4.87 -8.85 0.92
N ASP A 94 -4.88 -10.18 0.76
CA ASP A 94 -4.88 -11.13 1.88
C ASP A 94 -3.45 -11.48 2.34
N GLY A 95 -2.45 -10.87 1.70
CA GLY A 95 -1.03 -11.08 1.93
C GLY A 95 -0.43 -10.23 3.04
N VAL A 96 0.89 -10.38 3.23
CA VAL A 96 1.63 -9.70 4.31
C VAL A 96 1.63 -8.17 4.20
N LEU A 97 1.46 -7.62 2.99
CA LEU A 97 1.45 -6.18 2.74
C LEU A 97 0.09 -5.53 3.02
N GLY A 98 -1.01 -6.28 2.88
CA GLY A 98 -2.37 -5.76 2.99
C GLY A 98 -2.81 -4.93 1.78
N LEU A 99 -3.70 -3.95 2.01
CA LEU A 99 -4.20 -3.07 0.96
C LEU A 99 -3.15 -2.07 0.48
N PRO A 100 -3.15 -1.72 -0.81
CA PRO A 100 -2.37 -0.60 -1.30
C PRO A 100 -2.99 0.73 -0.84
N LEU A 101 -2.12 1.68 -0.46
CA LEU A 101 -2.48 3.00 0.02
C LEU A 101 -2.24 4.09 -1.02
N THR A 102 -1.23 3.90 -1.88
CA THR A 102 -0.85 4.85 -2.92
C THR A 102 -0.81 4.18 -4.28
N ASP A 103 -0.98 4.95 -5.35
CA ASP A 103 -0.54 4.48 -6.66
C ASP A 103 0.99 4.30 -6.67
N GLU A 104 1.50 3.69 -7.73
CA GLU A 104 2.93 3.72 -8.02
C GLU A 104 3.42 5.16 -8.25
N PHE A 105 4.43 5.59 -7.50
CA PHE A 105 5.05 6.90 -7.64
C PHE A 105 6.57 6.79 -7.81
N LYS A 106 7.14 7.81 -8.45
CA LYS A 106 8.57 7.83 -8.78
C LYS A 106 9.43 8.00 -7.53
N VAL A 107 10.50 7.22 -7.44
CA VAL A 107 11.57 7.35 -6.44
C VAL A 107 12.93 7.32 -7.14
N PRO A 108 14.04 7.69 -6.48
CA PRO A 108 15.37 7.48 -7.06
C PRO A 108 15.52 6.03 -7.53
N GLU A 109 15.99 5.87 -8.76
CA GLU A 109 16.26 4.58 -9.41
C GLU A 109 15.04 3.68 -9.67
N GLY A 110 13.81 4.19 -9.51
CA GLY A 110 12.63 3.47 -9.96
C GLY A 110 11.31 3.96 -9.39
N PHE A 111 10.52 3.04 -8.84
CA PHE A 111 9.14 3.28 -8.45
C PHE A 111 8.81 2.63 -7.10
N ARG A 112 7.85 3.21 -6.39
CA ARG A 112 7.40 2.72 -5.09
C ARG A 112 5.87 2.75 -5.00
N THR A 113 5.34 1.76 -4.29
CA THR A 113 3.95 1.72 -3.83
C THR A 113 3.93 1.44 -2.34
N ASP A 114 3.13 2.20 -1.60
CA ASP A 114 2.92 2.00 -0.17
C ASP A 114 1.66 1.17 0.09
N PHE A 115 1.74 0.30 1.09
CA PHE A 115 0.70 -0.61 1.54
C PHE A 115 0.46 -0.44 3.05
N GLU A 116 -0.60 -1.05 3.56
CA GLU A 116 -0.96 -1.01 4.99
C GLU A 116 0.20 -1.41 5.90
N ASN A 117 0.91 -2.50 5.56
CA ASN A 117 1.94 -3.09 6.41
C ASN A 117 3.36 -2.94 5.87
N GLY A 118 3.55 -2.21 4.77
CA GLY A 118 4.87 -2.09 4.13
C GLY A 118 4.87 -1.30 2.84
N SER A 119 5.93 -1.46 2.06
CA SER A 119 6.12 -0.83 0.76
C SER A 119 6.83 -1.81 -0.18
N LEU A 120 6.53 -1.71 -1.47
CA LEU A 120 7.31 -2.34 -2.52
C LEU A 120 8.06 -1.26 -3.30
N ILE A 121 9.35 -1.49 -3.55
CA ILE A 121 10.20 -0.59 -4.31
C ILE A 121 10.76 -1.35 -5.49
N PHE A 122 10.36 -0.97 -6.69
CA PHE A 122 10.93 -1.46 -7.93
C PHE A 122 12.11 -0.59 -8.34
N ASN A 123 13.28 -1.22 -8.54
CA ASN A 123 14.46 -0.57 -9.09
C ASN A 123 14.53 -0.86 -10.60
N GLU A 124 14.40 0.17 -11.43
CA GLU A 124 14.37 0.04 -12.89
C GLU A 124 15.72 -0.34 -13.48
N LEU A 125 16.83 0.02 -12.83
CA LEU A 125 18.18 -0.26 -13.32
C LEU A 125 18.51 -1.76 -13.18
N THR A 126 18.07 -2.36 -12.08
CA THR A 126 18.39 -3.76 -11.74
C THR A 126 17.24 -4.73 -12.04
N GLY A 127 16.02 -4.24 -12.18
CA GLY A 127 14.83 -5.06 -12.35
C GLY A 127 14.30 -5.68 -11.05
N ILE A 128 14.89 -5.35 -9.89
CA ILE A 128 14.60 -5.99 -8.60
C ILE A 128 13.44 -5.25 -7.90
N VAL A 129 12.55 -6.01 -7.26
CA VAL A 129 11.52 -5.47 -6.36
C VAL A 129 11.87 -5.79 -4.91
N THR A 130 12.14 -4.75 -4.12
CA THR A 130 12.45 -4.86 -2.69
C THR A 130 11.19 -4.68 -1.86
N THR A 131 11.01 -5.54 -0.86
CA THR A 131 9.90 -5.47 0.10
C THR A 131 10.38 -4.87 1.42
N VAL A 132 9.71 -3.83 1.89
CA VAL A 132 10.01 -3.16 3.15
C VAL A 132 8.80 -3.28 4.07
N ILE A 133 8.92 -4.00 5.18
CA ILE A 133 7.82 -4.18 6.15
C ILE A 133 7.91 -3.10 7.23
N LYS A 134 6.79 -2.43 7.54
CA LYS A 134 6.72 -1.34 8.52
C LYS A 134 7.24 -1.76 9.88
N THR A 135 6.83 -2.93 10.40
CA THR A 135 7.25 -3.40 11.73
C THR A 135 8.76 -3.53 11.89
N TYR A 136 9.49 -3.95 10.84
CA TYR A 136 10.95 -4.01 10.87
C TYR A 136 11.58 -2.60 10.91
N ASN A 137 11.07 -1.70 10.08
CA ASN A 137 11.60 -0.34 9.96
C ASN A 137 11.26 0.53 11.17
N ASP A 138 10.06 0.39 11.73
CA ASP A 138 9.59 1.11 12.91
C ASP A 138 10.35 0.65 14.16
N THR A 139 10.60 -0.66 14.29
CA THR A 139 11.40 -1.19 15.42
C THR A 139 12.85 -0.70 15.33
N TYR A 140 13.48 -0.79 14.16
CA TYR A 140 14.84 -0.29 13.96
C TYR A 140 14.96 1.23 14.22
N ASN A 141 14.05 2.03 13.66
CA ASN A 141 14.05 3.48 13.88
C ASN A 141 13.79 3.83 15.35
N ALA A 142 12.87 3.12 16.03
CA ALA A 142 12.63 3.31 17.45
C ALA A 142 13.85 2.93 18.30
N GLU A 143 14.57 1.86 17.94
CA GLU A 143 15.81 1.47 18.63
C GLU A 143 16.95 2.47 18.42
N MET A 144 17.08 3.04 17.21
CA MET A 144 18.09 4.07 16.94
C MET A 144 17.76 5.43 17.57
N GLN A 145 16.49 5.71 17.81
CA GLN A 145 16.04 6.94 18.48
C GLN A 145 15.99 6.81 20.00
N LYS A 146 16.17 5.60 20.56
CA LYS A 146 16.43 5.46 21.99
C LYS A 146 17.74 6.18 22.29
N PRO A 147 17.76 7.14 23.23
CA PRO A 147 19.03 7.72 23.66
C PRO A 147 19.91 6.57 24.17
N VAL A 148 21.13 6.45 23.65
CA VAL A 148 22.17 5.66 24.32
C VAL A 148 22.24 6.22 25.73
N ALA A 149 21.91 5.40 26.73
CA ALA A 149 22.01 5.82 28.12
C ALA A 149 23.39 6.45 28.30
N ALA A 150 23.43 7.71 28.76
CA ALA A 150 24.68 8.34 29.13
C ALA A 150 25.47 7.35 30.00
N PRO A 151 26.79 7.21 29.82
CA PRO A 151 27.58 6.38 30.72
C PRO A 151 27.17 6.75 32.14
N VAL A 152 26.63 5.79 32.90
CA VAL A 152 26.26 6.01 34.29
C VAL A 152 27.51 6.52 34.98
N GLU A 153 27.54 7.82 35.28
CA GLU A 153 28.59 8.36 36.14
C GLU A 153 28.53 7.53 37.43
N PRO A 154 29.65 6.91 37.86
CA PRO A 154 29.64 6.18 39.11
C PRO A 154 29.18 7.14 40.20
N ALA A 155 28.16 6.72 40.96
CA ALA A 155 27.60 7.54 42.04
C ALA A 155 28.74 8.12 42.91
N PRO A 156 28.66 9.39 43.33
CA PRO A 156 29.68 9.97 44.18
C PRO A 156 29.85 9.09 45.43
N VAL A 157 31.07 8.62 45.65
CA VAL A 157 31.42 7.85 46.85
C VAL A 157 31.05 8.72 48.05
N ALA A 158 30.16 8.23 48.91
CA ALA A 158 29.80 8.92 50.13
C ALA A 158 31.08 9.22 50.92
N GLU A 159 31.32 10.49 51.21
CA GLU A 159 32.46 10.93 52.02
C GLU A 159 32.36 10.24 53.40
N PRO A 160 33.44 9.62 53.90
CA PRO A 160 33.38 8.91 55.17
C PRO A 160 33.04 9.88 56.30
N ALA A 161 32.08 9.50 57.15
CA ALA A 161 31.68 10.30 58.30
C ALA A 161 32.89 10.69 59.16
N PRO A 162 32.95 11.92 59.69
CA PRO A 162 34.06 12.35 60.54
C PRO A 162 34.13 11.49 61.81
N ALA A 163 35.35 11.10 62.19
CA ALA A 163 35.63 10.29 63.37
C ALA A 163 35.18 11.01 64.67
N PRO A 164 34.75 10.28 65.72
CA PRO A 164 34.38 10.88 66.99
C PRO A 164 35.59 11.57 67.65
N GLU A 165 35.36 12.79 68.16
CA GLU A 165 36.34 13.60 68.88
C GLU A 165 36.81 12.88 70.17
N PRO A 166 38.11 12.91 70.51
CA PRO A 166 38.61 12.27 71.72
C PRO A 166 38.18 13.03 72.99
N ALA A 167 37.87 12.27 74.05
CA ALA A 167 37.47 12.80 75.36
C ALA A 167 38.57 13.67 76.00
N PRO A 168 38.22 14.69 76.81
CA PRO A 168 39.20 15.60 77.42
C PRO A 168 40.07 14.87 78.45
N ALA A 169 41.38 15.04 78.35
CA ALA A 169 42.33 14.64 79.39
C ALA A 169 42.39 15.74 80.47
N GLY A 170 42.19 15.35 81.73
CA GLY A 170 42.49 16.18 82.91
C GLY A 170 43.92 15.99 83.40
#